data_AF-A0A3D5JHN8-F1
#
_entry.id   AF-A0A3D5JHN8-F1
#
_cell.length_a   1.000
_cell.length_b   1.000
_cell.length_c   1.000
_cell.angle_alpha   90.00
_cell.angle_beta   90.00
_cell.angle_gamma   90.00
#
_symmetry.space_group_name_H-M   'P 1'
#
loop_
_entity.id
_entity.type
_entity.pdbx_description
1 polymer ?
#
loop_
_entity_poly.entity_id
_entity_poly.type
_entity_poly.pdbx_seq_one_letter_code
_entity_poly.pdbx_strand_id
1 'polypeptide(L)' 'MADKAYLDVSGLSRHFDVSDPLIARLLAGGKRRRLTAVDDVSFRIAKGETYALV' A
#
# COMPACT_ATOMS: atom_id res chain seq x y z
N MET A 1 7.38 -31.69 -1.07
CA MET A 1 8.24 -30.63 -0.52
C MET A 1 7.51 -29.33 -0.79
N ALA A 2 7.06 -28.61 0.25
CA ALA A 2 6.31 -27.37 0.03
C ALA A 2 7.21 -26.42 -0.77
N ASP A 3 6.73 -26.00 -1.94
CA ASP A 3 7.42 -25.05 -2.78
C ASP A 3 7.61 -23.77 -1.98
N LYS A 4 8.86 -23.49 -1.59
CA LYS A 4 9.18 -22.38 -0.71
C LYS A 4 9.06 -21.12 -1.56
N ALA A 5 8.01 -20.34 -1.33
CA ALA A 5 7.83 -19.05 -1.99
C ALA A 5 9.12 -18.23 -1.86
N TYR A 6 9.59 -17.70 -2.99
CA TYR A 6 10.75 -16.82 -3.02
C TYR A 6 10.42 -15.47 -2.38
N LEU A 7 9.18 -15.01 -2.54
CA LEU A 7 8.59 -13.88 -1.85
C LEU A 7 7.24 -14.30 -1.26
N ASP A 8 6.99 -14.00 0.01
CA ASP A 8 5.69 -14.16 0.68
C ASP A 8 5.33 -12.81 1.31
N VAL A 9 4.22 -12.21 0.84
CA VAL A 9 3.68 -10.95 1.32
C VAL A 9 2.32 -11.23 1.96
N SER A 10 2.12 -10.72 3.16
CA SER A 10 0.87 -10.85 3.91
C SER A 10 0.40 -9.50 4.43
N GLY A 11 -0.89 -9.22 4.22
CA GLY A 11 -1.60 -8.04 4.71
C GLY A 11 -0.91 -6.70 4.41
N LEU A 12 -0.37 -6.55 3.21
CA LEU A 12 0.31 -5.32 2.81
C LEU A 12 -0.72 -4.23 2.53
N SER A 13 -0.72 -3.18 3.35
CA SER A 13 -1.44 -1.94 3.05
C SER A 13 -0.48 -0.77 2.90
N ARG A 14 -0.75 0.11 1.93
CA ARG A 14 0.00 1.34 1.72
C ARG A 14 -0.95 2.53 1.74
N HIS A 15 -0.66 3.49 2.60
CA HIS A 15 -1.43 4.71 2.75
C HIS A 15 -0.56 5.94 2.47
N PHE A 16 -1.15 6.98 1.88
CA PHE A 16 -0.53 8.27 1.66
C PHE A 16 -1.32 9.38 2.35
N ASP A 17 -0.62 10.30 3.00
CA ASP A 17 -1.22 11.55 3.44
C ASP A 17 -1.31 12.48 2.24
N VAL A 18 -2.53 12.82 1.84
CA VAL A 18 -2.83 13.71 0.72
C VAL A 18 -3.53 14.98 1.22
N SER A 19 -3.31 15.32 2.48
CA SER A 19 -3.78 16.56 3.08
C SER A 19 -3.07 17.77 2.47
N ASP A 20 -3.77 18.88 2.39
CA ASP A 20 -3.12 20.17 2.13
C ASP A 20 -2.11 20.49 3.25
N PRO A 21 -1.07 21.30 2.97
CA PRO A 21 -0.14 21.78 3.99
C PRO A 21 -0.88 22.36 5.20
N LEU A 22 -0.32 22.15 6.39
CA LEU A 22 -1.00 22.40 7.67
C LEU A 22 -1.64 23.80 7.76
N ILE A 23 -0.93 24.85 7.33
CA ILE A 23 -1.41 26.23 7.41
C ILE A 23 -2.61 26.44 6.49
N ALA A 24 -2.49 26.09 5.21
CA ALA A 24 -3.57 26.22 4.24
C ALA A 24 -4.82 25.44 4.71
N ARG A 25 -4.61 24.23 5.22
CA ARG A 25 -5.66 23.38 5.76
C ARG A 25 -6.40 24.01 6.94
N LEU A 26 -5.70 24.63 7.89
CA LEU A 26 -6.32 25.26 9.05
C LEU A 26 -7.15 26.50 8.65
N LEU A 27 -6.60 27.34 7.77
CA LEU A 27 -7.30 28.53 7.28
C LEU A 27 -8.60 28.19 6.54
N ALA A 28 -8.59 27.09 5.79
CA ALA A 28 -9.76 26.59 5.08
C ALA A 28 -10.70 25.72 5.93
N GLY A 29 -10.41 25.49 7.23
CA GLY A 29 -11.20 24.57 8.08
C GLY A 29 -11.13 23.09 7.66
N GLY A 30 -10.11 22.72 6.90
CA GLY A 30 -9.95 21.40 6.29
C GLY A 30 -9.48 20.30 7.27
N LYS A 31 -9.83 19.06 6.95
CA LYS A 31 -9.45 17.87 7.71
C LYS A 31 -8.28 17.12 7.05
N ARG A 32 -7.59 16.27 7.81
CA ARG A 32 -6.59 15.37 7.23
C ARG A 32 -7.25 14.43 6.23
N ARG A 33 -6.57 14.15 5.14
CA ARG A 33 -7.00 13.20 4.10
C ARG A 33 -5.96 12.11 3.96
N ARG A 34 -6.42 10.86 3.93
CA ARG A 34 -5.58 9.69 3.71
C ARG A 34 -6.09 8.96 2.49
N LEU A 35 -5.19 8.65 1.56
CA LEU A 35 -5.44 7.79 0.42
C LEU A 35 -4.93 6.39 0.75
N THR A 36 -5.76 5.38 0.61
CA THR A 36 -5.32 3.98 0.60
C THR A 36 -4.94 3.62 -0.82
N ALA A 37 -3.64 3.39 -1.07
CA ALA A 37 -3.12 3.00 -2.37
C ALA A 37 -3.10 1.48 -2.56
N VAL A 38 -2.89 0.74 -1.48
CA VAL A 38 -2.97 -0.73 -1.44
C VAL A 38 -3.67 -1.10 -0.14
N ASP A 39 -4.61 -2.03 -0.18
CA ASP A 39 -5.39 -2.45 0.98
C ASP A 39 -5.34 -3.96 1.17
N ASP A 40 -4.70 -4.40 2.26
CA ASP A 40 -4.66 -5.76 2.80
C ASP A 40 -4.31 -6.86 1.78
N VAL A 41 -3.35 -6.60 0.89
CA VAL A 41 -3.01 -7.57 -0.16
C VAL A 41 -2.05 -8.65 0.35
N SER A 42 -2.32 -9.89 -0.04
CA SER A 42 -1.48 -11.03 0.28
C SER A 42 -1.19 -11.84 -0.98
N PHE A 43 0.07 -12.12 -1.26
CA PHE A 43 0.49 -12.87 -2.45
C PHE A 43 1.84 -13.55 -2.23
N ARG A 44 2.11 -14.56 -3.05
CA ARG A 44 3.37 -15.30 -3.05
C ARG A 44 3.92 -15.34 -4.47
N ILE A 45 5.23 -15.25 -4.59
CA ILE A 45 5.95 -15.40 -5.87
C ILE A 45 6.96 -16.53 -5.70
N ALA A 46 6.86 -17.55 -6.55
CA ALA A 46 7.80 -18.66 -6.59
C ALA A 46 9.14 -18.25 -7.23
N LYS A 47 10.19 -19.05 -7.01
CA LYS A 47 11.50 -18.76 -7.62
C LYS A 47 11.42 -18.96 -9.14
N GLY A 48 11.71 -17.90 -9.89
CA GLY A 48 11.66 -17.91 -11.37
C GLY A 48 10.28 -17.62 -11.96
N GLU A 49 9.29 -17.30 -11.12
CA GLU A 49 7.97 -16.84 -11.57
C GLU A 49 8.03 -15.36 -11.99
N THR A 50 7.41 -15.04 -13.12
CA THR A 50 7.14 -13.66 -13.52
C THR A 50 5.74 -13.28 -13.05
N TYR A 51 5.68 -12.35 -12.10
CA TYR A 51 4.42 -11.85 -11.53
C TYR A 51 4.20 -10.40 -11.97
N ALA A 52 3.04 -10.11 -12.57
CA ALA A 52 2.69 -8.76 -13.01
C ALA A 52 1.86 -8.03 -11.95
N LEU A 53 2.30 -6.82 -11.57
CA LEU A 53 1.55 -5.88 -10.76
C LEU A 53 0.95 -4.80 -11.68
N VAL A 54 -0.37 -4.72 -11.74
CA VAL A 54 -1.14 -3.72 -12.51
C VAL A 54 -2.06 -2.93 -11.60
#